data_AF-A0A396J9V4-F1
#
_entry.id   AF-A0A396J9V4-F1
#
_cell.length_a   1.000
_cell.length_b   1.000
_cell.length_c   1.000
_cell.angle_alpha   90.00
_cell.angle_beta   90.00
_cell.angle_gamma   90.00
#
_symmetry.space_group_name_H-M   'P 1'
#
loop_
_entity.id
_entity.type
_entity.pdbx_description
1 polymer ?
#
loop_
_entity_poly.entity_id
_entity_poly.type
_entity_poly.pdbx_seq_one_letter_code
_entity_poly.pdbx_strand_id
1 'polypeptide(L)' 'MVEGRSISKPPYFDGTNLTEWRELMKIFIQSVDFEVWLVIENGPKLPKKIINGEEVLKTIDEFNDEDRKIMEPEMILREF' A
#
# COMPACT_ATOMS: atom_id res chain seq x y z
N MET A 1 4.23 -11.06 33.22
CA MET A 1 3.95 -9.71 32.71
C MET A 1 4.30 -9.74 31.24
N VAL A 2 3.34 -9.54 30.34
CA VAL A 2 3.63 -9.46 28.89
C VAL A 2 4.09 -8.04 28.63
N GLU A 3 5.37 -7.85 28.31
CA GLU A 3 5.86 -6.56 27.85
C GLU A 3 5.12 -6.19 26.57
N GLY A 4 4.53 -4.99 26.55
CA GLY A 4 3.83 -4.48 25.38
C GLY A 4 4.82 -4.36 24.22
N ARG A 5 4.58 -5.10 23.13
CA ARG A 5 5.40 -4.98 21.92
C ARG A 5 5.34 -3.54 21.41
N SER A 6 6.51 -2.93 21.22
CA SER A 6 6.60 -1.58 20.72
C SER A 6 6.11 -1.52 19.27
N ILE A 7 5.12 -0.68 18.98
CA ILE A 7 4.61 -0.39 17.64
C ILE A 7 5.35 0.76 16.95
N SER A 8 6.41 1.30 17.58
CA SER A 8 7.16 2.45 17.06
C SER A 8 8.11 2.11 15.90
N LYS A 9 8.34 0.82 15.64
CA LYS A 9 9.25 0.32 14.60
C LYS A 9 8.57 -0.78 13.79
N PRO A 10 8.91 -0.92 12.50
CA PRO A 10 8.35 -1.99 11.68
C PRO A 10 8.74 -3.36 12.26
N PRO A 11 7.81 -4.34 12.29
CA PRO A 11 8.12 -5.68 12.79
C PRO A 11 9.11 -6.37 11.86
N TYR A 12 10.18 -6.90 12.45
CA TYR A 12 11.18 -7.68 11.71
C TYR A 12 10.59 -9.02 11.27
N PHE A 13 10.83 -9.41 10.03
CA PHE A 13 10.49 -10.74 9.52
C PHE A 13 11.72 -11.63 9.55
N ASP A 14 11.67 -12.70 10.34
CA ASP A 14 12.74 -13.70 10.44
C ASP A 14 12.52 -14.94 9.55
N GLY A 15 11.45 -14.93 8.74
CA GLY A 15 11.05 -16.07 7.91
C GLY A 15 10.07 -17.03 8.59
N THR A 16 9.73 -16.83 9.86
CA THR A 16 8.79 -17.67 10.62
C THR A 16 7.49 -16.94 10.93
N ASN A 17 6.45 -17.68 11.33
CA ASN A 17 5.16 -17.14 11.79
C ASN A 17 4.58 -16.00 10.93
N LEU A 18 4.49 -16.24 9.60
CA LEU A 18 4.00 -15.26 8.63
C LEU A 18 2.67 -14.59 9.03
N THR A 19 1.74 -15.35 9.62
CA THR A 19 0.45 -14.82 10.08
C THR A 19 0.61 -13.73 11.13
N GLU A 20 1.40 -13.99 12.16
CA GLU A 20 1.66 -13.05 13.25
C GLU A 20 2.41 -11.82 12.73
N TRP A 21 3.42 -12.02 11.88
CA TRP A 21 4.14 -10.91 11.26
C TRP A 21 3.22 -10.03 10.41
N ARG A 22 2.30 -10.63 9.63
CA ARG A 22 1.31 -9.89 8.83
C ARG A 22 0.37 -9.07 9.71
N GLU A 23 -0.11 -9.61 10.82
CA GLU A 23 -0.97 -8.88 11.75
C GLU A 23 -0.25 -7.69 12.38
N LEU A 24 0.99 -7.89 12.84
CA LEU A 24 1.80 -6.80 13.38
C LEU A 24 2.13 -5.73 12.33
N MET A 25 2.38 -6.13 11.09
CA MET A 25 2.64 -5.19 9.99
C MET A 25 1.39 -4.38 9.66
N LYS A 26 0.20 -5.00 9.66
CA LYS A 26 -1.08 -4.29 9.50
C LYS A 26 -1.26 -3.23 10.59
N ILE A 27 -1.06 -3.58 11.85
CA ILE A 27 -1.18 -2.63 12.99
C ILE A 27 -0.15 -1.51 12.88
N PHE A 28 1.10 -1.83 12.54
CA PHE A 28 2.17 -0.85 12.36
C PHE A 28 1.81 0.17 11.29
N ILE A 29 1.42 -0.27 10.08
CA ILE A 29 1.06 0.63 8.98
C ILE A 29 -0.14 1.50 9.36
N GLN A 30 -1.20 0.91 9.92
CA GLN A 30 -2.36 1.67 10.41
C GLN A 30 -1.99 2.77 11.42
N SER A 31 -1.00 2.51 12.28
CA SER A 31 -0.54 3.49 13.27
C SER A 31 0.33 4.61 12.70
N VAL A 32 1.00 4.35 11.58
CA VAL A 32 1.91 5.32 10.92
C VAL A 32 1.13 6.17 9.91
N ASP A 33 0.33 5.52 9.07
CA ASP A 33 -0.43 6.16 8.00
C ASP A 33 -1.63 5.29 7.61
N PHE A 34 -2.82 5.71 8.05
CA PHE A 34 -4.06 5.00 7.79
C PHE A 34 -4.46 5.04 6.31
N GLU A 35 -4.13 6.09 5.57
CA GLU A 35 -4.45 6.21 4.15
C GLU A 35 -3.61 5.21 3.34
N VAL A 36 -2.31 5.07 3.68
CA VAL A 36 -1.44 4.03 3.09
C VAL A 36 -1.94 2.62 3.42
N TRP A 37 -2.40 2.36 4.65
CA TRP A 37 -3.01 1.07 4.98
C TRP A 37 -4.20 0.76 4.07
N LEU A 38 -5.06 1.76 3.83
CA LEU A 38 -6.27 1.59 3.02
C LEU A 38 -5.92 1.32 1.54
N VAL A 39 -4.86 1.94 1.02
CA VAL A 39 -4.31 1.63 -0.31
C VAL A 39 -3.76 0.20 -0.39
N ILE A 40 -3.07 -0.28 0.64
CA ILE A 40 -2.53 -1.65 0.67
C ILE A 40 -3.66 -2.69 0.75
N GLU A 41 -4.71 -2.44 1.55
CA GLU A 41 -5.82 -3.38 1.73
C GLU A 41 -6.72 -3.45 0.47
N ASN A 42 -6.98 -2.31 -0.19
CA ASN A 42 -7.83 -2.25 -1.39
C ASN A 42 -7.07 -2.48 -2.70
N GLY A 43 -5.73 -2.36 -2.67
CA GLY A 43 -4.87 -2.37 -3.85
C GLY A 43 -4.65 -0.98 -4.45
N PRO A 44 -3.44 -0.69 -4.96
CA PRO A 44 -3.13 0.61 -5.54
C PRO A 44 -3.88 0.81 -6.87
N LYS A 45 -4.34 2.05 -7.13
CA LYS A 45 -4.78 2.43 -8.46
C LYS A 45 -3.56 2.51 -9.37
N LEU A 46 -3.46 1.58 -10.32
CA LEU A 46 -2.37 1.58 -11.29
C LEU A 46 -2.74 2.43 -12.51
N PRO A 47 -1.85 3.36 -12.93
CA PRO A 47 -1.98 4.12 -14.15
C PRO A 47 -2.13 3.20 -15.36
N LYS A 48 -2.99 3.63 -16.29
CA LYS A 48 -3.29 2.91 -17.51
C LYS A 48 -2.94 3.74 -18.74
N LYS A 49 -2.68 3.06 -19.83
CA LYS A 49 -2.53 3.62 -21.17
C LYS A 49 -3.48 2.90 -22.12
N ILE A 50 -3.89 3.59 -23.18
CA ILE A 50 -4.69 2.98 -24.24
C ILE A 50 -3.74 2.56 -25.37
N ILE A 51 -3.74 1.28 -25.71
CA ILE A 51 -3.04 0.75 -26.87
C ILE A 51 -4.08 0.09 -27.78
N ASN A 52 -4.21 0.58 -29.02
CA ASN A 52 -5.17 0.06 -30.01
C ASN A 52 -6.63 0.01 -29.49
N GLY A 53 -7.02 0.94 -28.61
CA GLY A 53 -8.37 1.00 -28.04
C GLY A 53 -8.58 0.13 -26.80
N GLU A 54 -7.57 -0.62 -26.35
CA GLU A 54 -7.60 -1.43 -25.13
C GLU A 54 -6.85 -0.71 -23.99
N GLU A 55 -7.43 -0.73 -22.79
CA GLU A 55 -6.76 -0.25 -21.58
C GLU A 55 -5.74 -1.27 -21.08
N VAL A 56 -4.47 -0.87 -21.01
CA VAL A 56 -3.36 -1.68 -20.50
C VAL A 56 -2.68 -0.93 -19.36
N LEU A 57 -2.24 -1.66 -18.33
CA LEU A 57 -1.44 -1.09 -17.25
C LEU A 57 -0.13 -0.50 -17.79
N LYS A 58 0.22 0.69 -17.32
CA LYS A 58 1.57 1.23 -17.53
C LYS A 58 2.57 0.44 -16.68
N THR A 59 3.77 0.26 -17.22
CA THR A 59 4.91 -0.21 -16.42
C THR A 59 5.47 0.95 -15.57
N ILE A 60 6.22 0.64 -14.50
CA ILE A 60 6.78 1.67 -13.60
C ILE A 60 7.66 2.66 -14.37
N ASP A 61 8.40 2.20 -15.38
CA ASP A 61 9.26 3.02 -16.22
C ASP A 61 8.49 4.01 -17.12
N GLU A 62 7.19 3.77 -17.33
CA GLU A 62 6.31 4.61 -18.14
C GLU A 62 5.55 5.67 -17.32
N PHE A 63 5.69 5.66 -15.99
CA PHE A 63 4.97 6.58 -15.12
C PHE A 63 5.50 8.00 -15.27
N ASN A 64 4.58 8.93 -15.52
CA ASN A 64 4.84 10.36 -15.49
C ASN A 64 4.37 10.99 -14.16
N ASP A 65 4.52 12.32 -14.03
CA ASP A 65 4.12 13.01 -12.80
C ASP A 65 2.60 13.06 -12.58
N GLU A 66 1.79 12.94 -13.63
CA GLU A 66 0.33 12.86 -13.50
C GLU A 66 -0.11 11.48 -13.00
N ASP A 67 0.57 10.42 -13.48
CA ASP A 67 0.37 9.05 -13.04
C ASP A 67 0.65 8.88 -11.54
N ARG A 68 1.64 9.61 -11.02
CA ARG A 68 1.94 9.63 -9.57
C ARG A 68 0.78 10.19 -8.76
N LYS A 69 0.10 11.23 -9.24
CA LYS A 69 -1.10 11.79 -8.58
C LYS A 69 -2.26 10.81 -8.52
N ILE A 70 -2.37 9.90 -9.49
CA ILE A 70 -3.40 8.85 -9.48
C ILE A 70 -3.12 7.83 -8.36
N MET A 71 -1.84 7.64 -8.01
CA MET A 71 -1.40 6.76 -6.93
C MET A 71 -1.39 7.44 -5.56
N GLU A 72 -1.59 8.76 -5.49
CA GLU A 72 -1.63 9.46 -4.22
C GLU A 72 -2.84 8.99 -3.39
N PRO A 73 -2.65 8.71 -2.08
CA PRO A 73 -3.71 8.15 -1.25
C PRO A 73 -5.01 8.95 -1.29
N GLU A 74 -4.97 10.28 -1.28
CA GLU A 74 -6.16 11.14 -1.29
C GLU A 74 -6.99 11.02 -2.58
N MET A 75 -6.35 10.76 -3.73
CA MET A 75 -7.04 10.52 -5.01
C MET A 75 -7.59 9.09 -5.09
N ILE A 76 -6.96 8.14 -4.39
CA ILE A 76 -7.48 6.78 -4.26
C ILE A 76 -8.79 6.79 -3.46
N LEU A 77 -8.82 7.54 -2.36
CA LEU A 77 -9.95 7.58 -1.41
C LEU A 77 -11.21 8.29 -1.92
N ARG A 78 -11.11 9.19 -2.91
CA ARG A 78 -12.27 9.91 -3.47
C ARG A 78 -13.28 9.05 -4.25
N GLU A 79 -12.91 7.83 -4.62
CA GLU A 79 -13.77 6.91 -5.39
C GLU A 79 -14.48 5.86 -4.51
N PHE A 80 -14.46 6.04 -3.19
CA PHE A 80 -15.17 5.22 -2.21
C PHE A 80 -16.24 6.04 -1.47
#